data_AF-A0A151JCW4-F1
#
_entry.id   AF-A0A151JCW4-F1
#
_cell.length_a   1.000
_cell.length_b   1.000
_cell.length_c   1.000
_cell.angle_alpha   90.00
_cell.angle_beta   90.00
_cell.angle_gamma   90.00
#
_symmetry.space_group_name_H-M   'P 1'
#
loop_
_entity.id
_entity.type
_entity.pdbx_description
1 polymer ?
#
loop_
_entity_poly.entity_id
_entity_poly.type
_entity_poly.pdbx_seq_one_letter_code
_entity_poly.pdbx_strand_id
1 'polypeptide(L)'
;MSVAHQTMVEPCHKPCPDLSCYSLNAAQKAKGLVNLKKVRSELKEKQLEPLRVKRKELVARANHEDTRQLERARIAEEIQRIDRQAQRIQERWS
;
A
#
# COMPACT_ATOMS: atom_id res chain seq x y z
N MET A 1 19.12 -17.45 -58.59
CA MET A 1 18.44 -18.13 -57.48
C MET A 1 19.30 -17.90 -56.23
N SER A 2 19.12 -16.79 -55.52
CA SER A 2 19.91 -16.50 -54.31
C SER A 2 19.30 -17.23 -53.12
N VAL A 3 20.08 -18.11 -52.51
CA VAL A 3 19.69 -18.83 -51.30
C VAL A 3 19.85 -17.86 -50.13
N ALA A 4 18.75 -17.57 -49.43
CA ALA A 4 18.77 -16.76 -48.22
C ALA A 4 19.65 -17.43 -47.16
N HIS A 5 20.78 -16.81 -46.82
CA HIS A 5 21.56 -17.20 -45.66
C HIS A 5 20.73 -16.88 -44.42
N GLN A 6 20.23 -17.91 -43.74
CA GLN A 6 19.71 -17.77 -42.38
C GLN A 6 20.91 -17.53 -41.46
N THR A 7 21.13 -16.28 -41.07
CA THR A 7 22.04 -15.95 -39.97
C THR A 7 21.45 -16.52 -38.69
N MET A 8 21.98 -17.66 -38.25
CA MET A 8 21.73 -18.19 -36.91
C MET A 8 22.34 -17.21 -35.91
N VAL A 9 21.52 -16.31 -35.38
CA VAL A 9 21.93 -15.42 -34.29
C VAL A 9 22.27 -16.31 -33.09
N GLU A 10 23.49 -16.20 -32.58
CA GLU A 10 23.87 -16.85 -31.32
C GLU A 10 22.79 -16.54 -30.27
N PRO A 11 22.28 -17.55 -29.54
CA PRO A 11 21.35 -17.31 -28.46
C PRO A 11 21.93 -16.24 -27.55
N CYS A 12 21.18 -15.17 -27.29
CA CYS A 12 21.56 -14.16 -26.31
C CYS A 12 21.53 -14.85 -24.94
N HIS A 13 22.65 -15.47 -24.56
CA HIS A 13 22.90 -16.06 -23.25
C HIS A 13 23.04 -14.91 -22.25
N LYS A 14 21.92 -14.22 -21.96
CA LYS A 14 21.85 -13.44 -20.73
C LYS A 14 22.09 -14.44 -19.60
N PRO A 15 23.00 -14.13 -18.65
CA PRO A 15 23.24 -15.05 -17.55
C PRO A 15 21.90 -15.37 -16.89
N CYS A 16 21.60 -16.67 -16.72
CA CYS A 16 20.39 -17.07 -16.01
C CYS A 16 20.39 -16.37 -14.65
N PRO A 17 19.33 -15.62 -14.31
CA PRO A 17 19.26 -14.86 -13.06
C PRO A 17 19.31 -15.74 -11.80
N ASP A 18 19.22 -17.07 -11.98
CA ASP A 18 19.27 -18.09 -10.93
C ASP A 18 20.69 -18.58 -10.60
N LEU A 19 21.73 -18.09 -11.28
CA LEU A 19 23.11 -18.36 -10.87
C LEU A 19 23.42 -17.61 -9.56
N SER A 20 23.98 -18.31 -8.57
CA SER A 20 24.26 -17.81 -7.21
C SER A 20 25.05 -16.49 -7.18
N CYS A 21 25.85 -16.21 -8.22
CA CYS A 21 26.60 -14.98 -8.41
C CYS A 21 25.74 -13.72 -8.69
N TYR A 22 24.45 -13.87 -9.02
CA TYR A 22 23.50 -12.76 -9.20
C TYR A 22 22.44 -12.67 -8.09
N SER A 23 22.52 -13.55 -7.08
CA SER A 23 21.60 -13.55 -5.95
C SER A 23 21.97 -12.52 -4.88
N LEU A 24 20.98 -11.90 -4.24
CA LEU A 24 21.23 -10.97 -3.14
C LEU A 24 21.89 -11.70 -1.96
N ASN A 25 22.95 -11.11 -1.42
CA ASN A 25 23.60 -11.62 -0.21
C ASN A 25 22.71 -11.37 1.03
N ALA A 26 23.06 -12.00 2.15
CA ALA A 26 22.27 -11.93 3.38
C ALA A 26 22.06 -10.47 3.87
N ALA A 27 23.09 -9.62 3.76
CA ALA A 27 23.01 -8.22 4.16
C ALA A 27 22.06 -7.41 3.26
N GLN A 28 22.10 -7.64 1.95
CA GLN A 28 21.19 -7.01 0.98
C GLN A 28 19.74 -7.46 1.21
N LYS A 29 19.52 -8.75 1.49
CA LYS A 29 18.19 -9.28 1.85
C LYS A 29 17.67 -8.65 3.14
N ALA A 30 18.50 -8.56 4.18
CA ALA A 30 18.14 -7.91 5.44
C ALA A 30 17.77 -6.43 5.24
N LYS A 31 18.57 -5.70 4.47
CA LYS A 31 18.28 -4.30 4.10
C LYS A 31 16.96 -4.19 3.32
N GLY A 32 16.71 -5.10 2.39
CA GLY A 32 15.45 -5.17 1.64
C GLY A 32 14.25 -5.38 2.56
N LEU A 33 14.33 -6.30 3.52
CA LEU A 33 13.27 -6.54 4.49
C LEU A 33 12.99 -5.32 5.38
N VAL A 34 14.04 -4.60 5.81
CA VAL A 34 13.87 -3.35 6.58
C VAL A 34 13.13 -2.30 5.74
N ASN A 35 13.53 -2.12 4.48
CA ASN A 35 12.86 -1.19 3.58
C ASN A 35 11.41 -1.58 3.34
N LEU A 36 11.11 -2.86 3.15
CA LEU A 36 9.74 -3.35 2.97
C LEU A 36 8.88 -3.07 4.21
N LYS A 37 9.41 -3.29 5.42
CA LYS A 37 8.71 -2.94 6.68
C LYS A 37 8.41 -1.44 6.75
N LYS A 38 9.39 -0.60 6.41
CA LYS A 38 9.23 0.86 6.36
C LYS A 38 8.12 1.26 5.38
N VAL A 39 8.17 0.78 4.13
CA VAL A 39 7.17 1.11 3.10
C VAL A 39 5.77 0.64 3.52
N ARG A 40 5.64 -0.57 4.11
CA ARG A 40 4.34 -1.04 4.65
C ARG A 40 3.79 -0.07 5.71
N SER A 41 4.64 0.40 6.63
CA SER A 41 4.23 1.35 7.66
C SER A 41 3.82 2.72 7.09
N GLU A 42 4.57 3.23 6.12
CA GLU A 42 4.27 4.51 5.46
C GLU A 42 2.96 4.43 4.67
N LEU A 43 2.73 3.35 3.93
CA LEU A 43 1.48 3.16 3.18
C LEU A 43 0.28 3.00 4.10
N LYS A 44 0.43 2.27 5.22
CA LYS A 44 -0.60 2.15 6.25
C LYS A 44 -0.96 3.53 6.79
N GLU A 45 0.03 4.34 7.15
CA GLU A 45 -0.21 5.66 7.73
C GLU A 45 -0.84 6.63 6.73
N LYS A 46 -0.36 6.66 5.47
CA LYS A 46 -0.97 7.46 4.39
C LYS A 46 -2.45 7.14 4.17
N GLN A 47 -2.87 5.90 4.42
CA GLN A 47 -4.28 5.51 4.31
C GLN A 47 -5.09 5.84 5.57
N LEU A 48 -4.48 5.79 6.75
CA LEU A 48 -5.16 6.05 8.02
C LEU A 48 -5.29 7.53 8.37
N GLU A 49 -4.29 8.35 8.04
CA GLU A 49 -4.29 9.79 8.31
C GLU A 49 -5.57 10.51 7.83
N PRO A 50 -5.98 10.42 6.55
CA PRO A 50 -7.17 11.13 6.08
C PRO A 50 -8.44 10.67 6.79
N LEU A 51 -8.52 9.39 7.18
CA LEU A 51 -9.65 8.84 7.94
C LEU A 51 -9.70 9.42 9.36
N ARG A 52 -8.55 9.58 10.02
CA ARG A 52 -8.48 10.21 11.34
C ARG A 52 -8.88 11.68 11.29
N VAL A 53 -8.43 12.41 10.27
CA VAL A 53 -8.80 13.82 10.06
C VAL A 53 -10.31 13.93 9.84
N LYS A 54 -10.86 13.19 8.88
CA LYS A 54 -12.31 13.19 8.59
C LYS A 54 -13.14 12.81 9.81
N ARG A 55 -12.70 11.83 10.60
CA ARG A 55 -13.37 11.45 11.85
C ARG A 55 -13.38 12.60 12.86
N LYS A 56 -12.26 13.30 13.05
CA LYS A 56 -12.18 14.46 13.96
C LYS A 56 -13.12 15.58 13.52
N GLU A 57 -13.17 15.89 12.23
CA GLU A 57 -14.09 16.89 11.66
C GLU A 57 -15.56 16.51 11.90
N LEU A 58 -15.91 15.24 11.68
CA LEU A 58 -17.26 14.75 11.92
C LEU A 58 -17.65 14.81 13.40
N VAL A 59 -16.75 14.45 14.30
CA VAL A 59 -16.98 14.58 15.75
C VAL A 59 -17.17 16.04 16.15
N ALA A 60 -16.33 16.95 15.65
CA ALA A 60 -16.49 18.38 15.89
C ALA A 60 -17.83 18.90 15.39
N ARG A 61 -18.25 18.48 14.19
CA ARG A 61 -19.56 18.81 13.63
C ARG A 61 -20.71 18.27 14.48
N ALA A 62 -20.65 17.02 14.93
CA ALA A 62 -21.69 16.44 15.77
C ALA A 62 -21.87 17.19 17.11
N ASN A 63 -20.76 17.67 17.68
CA ASN A 63 -20.74 18.39 18.95
C ASN A 63 -21.11 19.88 18.84
N HIS A 64 -21.28 20.41 17.62
CA HIS A 64 -21.69 21.79 17.43
C HIS A 64 -23.12 22.01 17.94
N GLU A 65 -23.37 23.15 18.57
CA GLU A 65 -24.64 23.49 19.23
C GLU A 65 -25.82 23.49 18.24
N ASP A 66 -25.60 24.03 17.04
CA ASP A 66 -26.62 24.11 15.98
C ASP A 66 -26.95 22.77 15.28
N THR A 67 -26.27 21.67 15.63
CA THR A 67 -26.44 20.42 14.88
C THR A 67 -27.71 19.69 15.31
N ARG A 68 -28.60 19.46 14.33
CA ARG A 68 -29.89 18.79 14.59
C ARG A 68 -29.69 17.34 15.00
N GLN A 69 -30.59 16.80 15.81
CA GLN A 69 -30.50 15.41 16.29
C GLN A 69 -30.44 14.38 15.15
N LEU A 70 -31.21 14.58 14.08
CA LEU A 70 -31.15 13.73 12.88
C LEU A 70 -29.78 13.80 12.18
N GLU A 71 -29.15 14.96 12.16
CA GLU A 71 -27.82 15.14 11.57
C GLU A 71 -26.75 14.49 12.44
N ARG A 72 -26.87 14.57 13.77
CA ARG A 72 -26.01 13.82 14.69
C ARG A 72 -26.07 12.32 14.45
N ALA A 73 -27.26 11.77 14.21
CA ALA A 73 -27.42 10.35 13.86
C ALA A 73 -26.73 9.99 12.54
N ARG A 74 -26.92 10.79 11.48
CA ARG A 74 -26.22 10.60 10.20
C ARG A 74 -24.70 10.69 10.33
N ILE A 75 -24.21 11.63 11.13
CA ILE A 75 -22.79 11.77 11.41
C ILE A 75 -22.25 10.55 12.16
N ALA A 76 -22.99 10.01 13.12
CA ALA A 76 -22.60 8.81 13.85
C ALA A 76 -22.47 7.58 12.93
N GLU A 77 -23.40 7.40 11.98
CA GLU A 77 -23.31 6.34 10.97
C GLU A 77 -22.05 6.49 10.08
N GLU A 78 -21.73 7.73 9.67
CA GLU A 78 -20.54 8.00 8.86
C GLU A 78 -19.25 7.73 9.66
N ILE A 79 -19.21 8.10 10.94
CA ILE A 79 -18.09 7.74 11.83
C ILE A 79 -17.92 6.23 11.92
N GLN A 80 -19.01 5.47 12.11
CA GLN A 80 -18.93 4.00 12.14
C GLN A 80 -18.44 3.40 10.82
N ARG A 81 -18.74 4.01 9.66
CA ARG A 81 -18.19 3.58 8.36
C ARG A 81 -16.69 3.83 8.30
N ILE A 82 -16.23 5.00 8.74
CA ILE A 82 -14.80 5.35 8.80
C ILE A 82 -14.05 4.41 9.74
N ASP A 83 -14.59 4.14 10.92
CA ASP A 83 -13.97 3.26 11.92
C ASP A 83 -13.83 1.83 11.37
N ARG A 84 -14.85 1.30 10.70
CA ARG A 84 -14.77 0.00 10.00
C ARG A 84 -13.73 0.00 8.88
N GLN A 85 -13.65 1.08 8.10
CA GLN A 85 -12.65 1.20 7.04
C GLN A 85 -11.22 1.24 7.62
N ALA A 86 -11.01 2.01 8.70
CA ALA A 86 -9.74 2.09 9.39
C ALA A 86 -9.32 0.73 9.96
N GLN A 87 -10.25 -0.02 10.54
CA GLN A 87 -10.00 -1.38 11.03
C GLN A 87 -9.53 -2.33 9.92
N ARG A 88 -10.20 -2.33 8.75
CA ARG A 88 -9.78 -3.14 7.61
C ARG A 88 -8.38 -2.78 7.11
N ILE A 89 -8.04 -1.49 7.10
CA ILE A 89 -6.70 -1.01 6.74
C ILE A 89 -5.69 -1.51 7.77
N GLN A 90 -6.02 -1.43 9.06
CA GLN A 90 -5.16 -1.97 10.11
C GLN A 90 -4.90 -3.46 9.91
N GLU A 91 -5.93 -4.27 9.74
CA GLU A 91 -5.86 -5.72 9.52
C GLU A 91 -5.04 -6.09 8.27
N ARG A 92 -5.22 -5.36 7.16
CA ARG A 92 -4.48 -5.58 5.91
C ARG A 92 -2.96 -5.36 6.07
N TRP A 93 -2.59 -4.37 6.88
CA TRP A 93 -1.20 -3.96 7.06
C TRP A 93 -0.58 -4.47 8.38
N SER A 94 -1.29 -5.32 9.12
CA SER A 94 -0.78 -6.07 10.28
C SER A 94 0.37 -7.01 9.91
#